data_AF-A0A1V6U4L9-F1
#
_entry.id   AF-A0A1V6U4L9-F1
#
_cell.length_a   1.000
_cell.length_b   1.000
_cell.length_c   1.000
_cell.angle_alpha   90.00
_cell.angle_beta   90.00
_cell.angle_gamma   90.00
#
_symmetry.space_group_name_H-M   'P 1'
#
loop_
_entity.id
_entity.type
_entity.pdbx_description
1 polymer ?
#
loop_
_entity_poly.entity_id
_entity_poly.type
_entity_poly.pdbx_seq_one_letter_code
_entity_poly.pdbx_strand_id
1 'polypeptide(L)'
;MRSMICLPLLLALVADKALGKSAAAPSDQCFTSHLSKDASWKACCGSGQTGGTADLDGTTFDYKCSTYLSPHKEFAGVSFDNAYQCAAECAKRETCGAAFWSQGYNKCFYATESHPQSVTKDFFLTFQNKRPTPDGQPGGPADCQDLVDQAKTDCQNSEGKICNTRVADQEKQLRGQCDKRIADQGEQLRGQCDKRMADQEQKLSGQCDEKGAKRCSDEKGQLRKKLEQDCAAQEDESRRAMQKLQDEIDRLKKREGDGGSGTQSGRDEPKDDKHRTKPSSSPGSQGLQVPKDKQWRCPDQDGKQYTVLGVTYQVFCNSHPTGRAIVGGQKIGSKDPGFLMALCSVDHNCQGIRAQSHFADLVGEFENPPKKTITYTDWWSIIPVARKPTQSAMVPDLFSHPAEGFAARCPAIDGQALVIGDNQFQVNCKTPYGIRSFFSAPGPRDFRQCLVLCLANEGCHGVNYYSANGSHGCTLIYEHVPLDEKTPKSWLSTSSYLAMLTVPQRSAEGV
;
A
#
# COMPACT_ATOMS: atom_id res chain seq x y z
N MET A 1 54.29 -54.38 -62.12
CA MET A 1 54.79 -53.71 -60.89
C MET A 1 53.59 -53.63 -59.95
N ARG A 2 53.25 -54.64 -59.15
CA ARG A 2 53.84 -55.20 -57.89
C ARG A 2 54.02 -54.19 -56.75
N SER A 3 53.38 -54.53 -55.63
CA SER A 3 53.56 -54.15 -54.21
C SER A 3 53.07 -52.75 -53.79
N MET A 4 52.11 -52.54 -52.88
CA MET A 4 51.75 -53.13 -51.56
C MET A 4 52.66 -52.65 -50.40
N ILE A 5 52.03 -52.42 -49.23
CA ILE A 5 52.54 -52.07 -47.87
C ILE A 5 52.41 -50.56 -47.53
N CYS A 6 52.04 -50.07 -46.34
CA CYS A 6 51.13 -50.40 -45.20
C CYS A 6 51.51 -49.41 -44.07
N LEU A 7 50.49 -48.76 -43.46
CA LEU A 7 50.42 -48.19 -42.08
C LEU A 7 51.34 -46.98 -41.68
N PRO A 8 51.08 -46.25 -40.57
CA PRO A 8 49.83 -46.01 -39.81
C PRO A 8 49.62 -44.57 -39.24
N LEU A 9 48.44 -44.36 -38.63
CA LEU A 9 48.12 -43.55 -37.43
C LEU A 9 48.71 -42.14 -37.24
N LEU A 10 47.83 -41.13 -37.26
CA LEU A 10 47.90 -39.97 -36.37
C LEU A 10 46.48 -39.44 -36.12
N LEU A 11 45.83 -40.01 -35.10
CA LEU A 11 44.62 -39.48 -34.47
C LEU A 11 45.07 -38.39 -33.49
N ALA A 12 44.92 -37.13 -33.89
CA ALA A 12 45.10 -35.99 -32.98
C ALA A 12 43.82 -35.81 -32.16
N LEU A 13 43.98 -36.00 -30.84
CA LEU A 13 43.02 -35.67 -29.79
C LEU A 13 42.60 -34.20 -29.89
N VAL A 14 41.32 -33.95 -30.19
CA VAL A 14 40.64 -32.73 -29.76
C VAL A 14 40.14 -33.00 -28.35
N ALA A 15 40.86 -32.50 -27.35
CA ALA A 15 40.39 -32.47 -25.98
C ALA A 15 39.36 -31.35 -25.85
N ASP A 16 38.08 -31.73 -25.82
CA ASP A 16 37.01 -30.88 -25.30
C ASP A 16 37.34 -30.51 -23.85
N LYS A 17 37.68 -29.24 -23.61
CA LYS A 17 37.59 -28.64 -22.27
C LYS A 17 36.12 -28.45 -21.93
N ALA A 18 35.46 -29.56 -21.56
CA ALA A 18 34.25 -29.47 -20.77
C ALA A 18 34.65 -28.89 -19.40
N LEU A 19 34.37 -27.60 -19.20
CA LEU A 19 34.29 -26.98 -17.88
C LEU A 19 33.12 -27.63 -17.12
N GLY A 20 33.39 -28.81 -16.56
CA GLY A 20 32.57 -29.33 -15.48
C GLY A 20 32.68 -28.34 -14.32
N LYS A 21 31.59 -27.60 -14.06
CA LYS A 21 31.33 -27.05 -12.73
C LYS A 21 31.32 -28.23 -11.76
N SER A 22 32.49 -28.57 -11.21
CA SER A 22 32.56 -29.42 -10.04
C SER A 22 31.76 -28.71 -8.97
N ALA A 23 30.68 -29.35 -8.50
CA ALA A 23 30.06 -28.96 -7.25
C ALA A 23 31.19 -28.93 -6.21
N ALA A 24 31.49 -27.74 -5.69
CA ALA A 24 32.48 -27.60 -4.64
C ALA A 24 32.07 -28.53 -3.49
N ALA A 25 33.02 -29.31 -2.99
CA ALA A 25 32.80 -30.14 -1.81
C ALA A 25 32.20 -29.25 -0.69
N PRO A 26 31.22 -29.76 0.06
CA PRO A 26 30.59 -29.00 1.14
C PRO A 26 31.69 -28.47 2.07
N SER A 27 31.64 -27.18 2.36
CA SER A 27 32.43 -26.65 3.47
C SER A 27 31.71 -27.07 4.74
N ASP A 28 32.11 -28.21 5.31
CA ASP A 28 31.58 -28.72 6.59
C ASP A 28 31.77 -27.72 7.76
N GLN A 29 32.50 -26.62 7.52
CA GLN A 29 32.75 -25.55 8.49
C GLN A 29 31.79 -24.36 8.34
N CYS A 30 31.04 -24.26 7.24
CA CYS A 30 30.06 -23.20 7.07
C CYS A 30 28.93 -23.37 8.11
N PHE A 31 28.57 -22.28 8.79
CA PHE A 31 27.69 -22.27 9.97
C PHE A 31 28.24 -22.97 11.23
N THR A 32 29.53 -22.83 11.52
CA THR A 32 30.07 -23.22 12.83
C THR A 32 29.82 -22.12 13.88
N SER A 33 29.20 -22.48 15.02
CA SER A 33 28.69 -21.53 16.02
C SER A 33 29.74 -20.67 16.73
N HIS A 34 30.97 -21.17 16.86
CA HIS A 34 32.05 -20.53 17.61
C HIS A 34 32.98 -19.68 16.74
N LEU A 35 32.68 -19.52 15.45
CA LEU A 35 33.50 -18.69 14.57
C LEU A 35 33.23 -17.21 14.84
N SER A 36 34.31 -16.42 14.86
CA SER A 36 34.23 -14.97 14.77
C SER A 36 33.62 -14.56 13.42
N LYS A 37 33.14 -13.32 13.33
CA LYS A 37 32.63 -12.71 12.09
C LYS A 37 33.48 -13.04 10.85
N ASP A 38 34.78 -12.71 10.88
CA ASP A 38 35.65 -12.90 9.72
C ASP A 38 35.95 -14.37 9.45
N ALA A 39 36.06 -15.19 10.50
CA ALA A 39 36.25 -16.63 10.35
C ALA A 39 34.98 -17.30 9.77
N SER A 40 33.79 -16.84 10.18
CA SER A 40 32.51 -17.33 9.67
C SER A 40 32.34 -17.02 8.19
N TRP A 41 32.72 -15.81 7.74
CA TRP A 41 32.73 -15.49 6.32
C TRP A 41 33.70 -16.37 5.55
N LYS A 42 34.95 -16.48 6.03
CA LYS A 42 35.99 -17.30 5.38
C LYS A 42 35.63 -18.79 5.34
N ALA A 43 34.92 -19.30 6.33
CA ALA A 43 34.46 -20.68 6.34
C ALA A 43 33.42 -20.97 5.24
N CYS A 44 32.58 -20.01 4.88
CA CYS A 44 31.56 -20.19 3.83
C CYS A 44 32.03 -19.72 2.44
N CYS A 45 32.80 -18.63 2.37
CA CYS A 45 33.14 -17.92 1.14
C CYS A 45 34.66 -17.77 0.92
N GLY A 46 35.48 -18.48 1.68
CA GLY A 46 36.92 -18.51 1.50
C GLY A 46 37.34 -19.17 0.20
N SER A 47 38.60 -18.95 -0.21
CA SER A 47 39.24 -19.69 -1.30
C SER A 47 38.53 -19.64 -2.66
N GLY A 48 37.76 -18.58 -2.94
CA GLY A 48 37.03 -18.42 -4.20
C GLY A 48 35.73 -19.23 -4.29
N GLN A 49 35.21 -19.74 -3.16
CA GLN A 49 33.90 -20.37 -3.12
C GLN A 49 32.79 -19.35 -3.44
N THR A 50 31.84 -19.75 -4.29
CA THR A 50 30.68 -18.93 -4.68
C THR A 50 29.40 -19.35 -3.97
N GLY A 51 29.42 -20.48 -3.27
CA GLY A 51 28.29 -21.07 -2.56
C GLY A 51 28.53 -22.55 -2.25
N GLY A 52 27.55 -23.17 -1.61
CA GLY A 52 27.58 -24.57 -1.20
C GLY A 52 26.29 -24.96 -0.49
N THR A 53 26.29 -26.14 0.12
CA THR A 53 25.19 -26.63 0.97
C THR A 53 25.77 -26.97 2.34
N ALA A 54 25.04 -26.65 3.40
CA ALA A 54 25.43 -26.96 4.78
C ALA A 54 24.20 -27.27 5.63
N ASP A 55 24.35 -28.21 6.57
CA ASP A 55 23.31 -28.61 7.50
C ASP A 55 23.48 -27.88 8.84
N LEU A 56 22.37 -27.39 9.39
CA LEU A 56 22.33 -26.70 10.66
C LEU A 56 21.13 -27.17 11.47
N ASP A 57 21.39 -27.87 12.58
CA ASP A 57 20.37 -28.37 13.52
C ASP A 57 19.22 -29.12 12.81
N GLY A 58 19.56 -29.95 11.82
CA GLY A 58 18.59 -30.74 11.03
C GLY A 58 17.90 -29.96 9.90
N THR A 59 18.26 -28.71 9.67
CA THR A 59 17.82 -27.91 8.51
C THR A 59 18.95 -27.77 7.50
N THR A 60 18.72 -28.23 6.27
CA THR A 60 19.66 -28.05 5.16
C THR A 60 19.49 -26.67 4.53
N PHE A 61 20.61 -25.97 4.31
CA PHE A 61 20.66 -24.68 3.65
C PHE A 61 21.53 -24.72 2.40
N ASP A 62 21.01 -24.20 1.28
CA ASP A 62 21.84 -23.83 0.12
C ASP A 62 22.32 -22.39 0.30
N TYR A 63 23.63 -22.16 0.37
CA TYR A 63 24.20 -20.83 0.54
C TYR A 63 24.92 -20.32 -0.71
N LYS A 64 24.93 -19.00 -0.89
CA LYS A 64 25.63 -18.27 -1.96
C LYS A 64 26.38 -17.07 -1.39
N CYS A 65 27.59 -16.87 -1.89
CA CYS A 65 28.47 -15.79 -1.52
C CYS A 65 28.26 -14.57 -2.43
N SER A 66 28.46 -13.38 -1.88
CA SER A 66 28.31 -12.09 -2.57
C SER A 66 26.91 -11.89 -3.19
N THR A 67 25.87 -12.36 -2.50
CA THR A 67 24.46 -12.17 -2.87
C THR A 67 23.64 -11.69 -1.68
N TYR A 68 22.57 -10.94 -1.95
CA TYR A 68 21.55 -10.55 -0.95
C TYR A 68 20.15 -10.86 -1.47
N LEU A 69 19.13 -10.84 -0.61
CA LEU A 69 17.74 -11.09 -1.01
C LEU A 69 17.01 -9.77 -1.29
N SER A 70 16.09 -9.77 -2.25
CA SER A 70 15.15 -8.66 -2.43
C SER A 70 13.80 -9.18 -2.95
N PRO A 71 12.66 -8.89 -2.28
CA PRO A 71 12.54 -8.13 -1.03
C PRO A 71 13.06 -8.92 0.20
N HIS A 72 13.32 -8.22 1.31
CA HIS A 72 13.78 -8.83 2.57
C HIS A 72 13.33 -8.03 3.79
N LYS A 73 13.40 -8.64 4.98
CA LYS A 73 13.08 -8.05 6.28
C LYS A 73 14.27 -8.25 7.23
N GLU A 74 14.66 -7.23 7.98
CA GLU A 74 15.69 -7.37 9.02
C GLU A 74 15.14 -8.16 10.21
N PHE A 75 15.94 -9.04 10.81
CA PHE A 75 15.66 -9.57 12.14
C PHE A 75 15.88 -8.45 13.17
N ALA A 76 14.84 -7.64 13.42
CA ALA A 76 14.92 -6.48 14.28
C ALA A 76 15.36 -6.83 15.72
N GLY A 77 16.21 -5.99 16.30
CA GLY A 77 16.58 -6.05 17.73
C GLY A 77 17.64 -7.10 18.09
N VAL A 78 18.23 -7.79 17.12
CA VAL A 78 19.25 -8.82 17.36
C VAL A 78 20.51 -8.51 16.55
N SER A 79 21.67 -8.48 17.23
CA SER A 79 22.98 -8.43 16.57
C SER A 79 23.40 -9.86 16.22
N PHE A 80 23.90 -10.07 15.01
CA PHE A 80 24.35 -11.38 14.53
C PHE A 80 25.84 -11.35 14.26
N ASP A 81 26.62 -11.94 15.17
CA ASP A 81 28.07 -11.91 15.15
C ASP A 81 28.67 -12.86 14.10
N ASN A 82 27.89 -13.84 13.64
CA ASN A 82 28.30 -14.80 12.62
C ASN A 82 27.12 -15.34 11.79
N ALA A 83 27.44 -16.02 10.69
CA ALA A 83 26.44 -16.61 9.80
C ALA A 83 25.61 -17.71 10.47
N TYR A 84 26.20 -18.45 11.42
CA TYR A 84 25.50 -19.49 12.19
C TYR A 84 24.29 -18.93 12.92
N GLN A 85 24.45 -17.83 13.66
CA GLN A 85 23.35 -17.21 14.40
C GLN A 85 22.21 -16.78 13.47
N CYS A 86 22.55 -16.25 12.29
CA CYS A 86 21.56 -15.81 11.29
C CYS A 86 20.81 -17.01 10.69
N ALA A 87 21.51 -18.09 10.34
CA ALA A 87 20.93 -19.33 9.84
C ALA A 87 20.05 -20.03 10.89
N ALA A 88 20.53 -20.10 12.14
CA ALA A 88 19.78 -20.66 13.26
C ALA A 88 18.48 -19.90 13.53
N GLU A 89 18.50 -18.57 13.44
CA GLU A 89 17.28 -17.78 13.63
C GLU A 89 16.28 -17.95 12.49
N CYS A 90 16.77 -18.13 11.26
CA CYS A 90 15.92 -18.53 10.13
C CYS A 90 15.34 -19.94 10.33
N ALA A 91 16.14 -20.90 10.81
CA ALA A 91 15.72 -22.28 11.08
C ALA A 91 14.60 -22.37 12.13
N LYS A 92 14.48 -21.41 13.05
CA LYS A 92 13.40 -21.37 14.05
C LYS A 92 12.07 -20.87 13.50
N ARG A 93 12.06 -20.09 12.42
CA ARG A 93 10.83 -19.48 11.87
C ARG A 93 10.30 -20.30 10.71
N GLU A 94 9.03 -20.67 10.76
CA GLU A 94 8.35 -21.38 9.66
C GLU A 94 8.26 -20.51 8.40
N THR A 95 8.11 -19.19 8.57
CA THR A 95 8.00 -18.24 7.45
C THR A 95 9.35 -17.86 6.82
N CYS A 96 10.47 -18.43 7.28
CA CYS A 96 11.80 -18.09 6.75
C CYS A 96 12.18 -19.07 5.63
N GLY A 97 11.84 -18.73 4.39
CA GLY A 97 12.24 -19.50 3.20
C GLY A 97 13.68 -19.22 2.78
N ALA A 98 14.20 -18.02 3.06
CA ALA A 98 15.60 -17.67 2.87
C ALA A 98 16.04 -16.57 3.82
N ALA A 99 17.34 -16.46 4.04
CA ALA A 99 17.95 -15.36 4.78
C ALA A 99 19.30 -14.95 4.18
N PHE A 100 19.79 -13.77 4.53
CA PHE A 100 21.16 -13.39 4.26
C PHE A 100 21.77 -12.65 5.43
N TRP A 101 23.06 -12.90 5.64
CA TRP A 101 23.88 -12.25 6.65
C TRP A 101 24.84 -11.28 5.98
N SER A 102 24.92 -10.07 6.54
CA SER A 102 25.92 -9.09 6.13
C SER A 102 27.08 -9.10 7.12
N GLN A 103 28.24 -9.56 6.66
CA GLN A 103 29.47 -9.45 7.44
C GLN A 103 29.70 -7.97 7.77
N GLY A 104 29.71 -7.06 6.80
CA GLY A 104 29.99 -5.64 7.02
C GLY A 104 29.16 -5.01 8.15
N TYR A 105 27.87 -5.32 8.21
CA TYR A 105 26.93 -4.68 9.13
C TYR A 105 26.56 -5.48 10.38
N ASN A 106 26.99 -6.75 10.52
CA ASN A 106 26.56 -7.67 11.59
C ASN A 106 25.03 -7.81 11.69
N LYS A 107 24.36 -7.75 10.53
CA LYS A 107 22.91 -7.81 10.44
C LYS A 107 22.46 -9.04 9.69
N CYS A 108 21.33 -9.58 10.12
CA CYS A 108 20.66 -10.71 9.49
C CYS A 108 19.32 -10.23 8.92
N PHE A 109 18.99 -10.71 7.73
CA PHE A 109 17.75 -10.42 7.05
C PHE A 109 17.12 -11.72 6.55
N TYR A 110 15.81 -11.77 6.43
CA TYR A 110 15.06 -12.93 5.92
C TYR A 110 14.01 -12.55 4.89
N ALA A 111 13.61 -13.53 4.09
CA ALA A 111 12.51 -13.46 3.15
C ALA A 111 11.69 -14.75 3.22
N THR A 112 10.41 -14.66 2.85
CA THR A 112 9.53 -15.83 2.67
C THR A 112 9.94 -16.66 1.46
N GLU A 113 10.51 -16.01 0.44
CA GLU A 113 10.92 -16.63 -0.81
C GLU A 113 12.35 -16.21 -1.18
N SER A 114 13.08 -17.09 -1.87
CA SER A 114 14.45 -16.81 -2.30
C SER A 114 14.47 -16.08 -3.65
N HIS A 115 14.73 -14.78 -3.62
CA HIS A 115 15.05 -13.99 -4.82
C HIS A 115 16.45 -13.37 -4.69
N PRO A 116 17.52 -14.19 -4.81
CA PRO A 116 18.88 -13.70 -4.64
C PRO A 116 19.28 -12.75 -5.77
N GLN A 117 19.74 -11.57 -5.40
CA GLN A 117 20.32 -10.58 -6.28
C GLN A 117 21.85 -10.64 -6.16
N SER A 118 22.53 -10.79 -7.30
CA SER A 118 23.99 -10.74 -7.36
C SER A 118 24.48 -9.33 -7.11
N VAL A 119 25.52 -9.17 -6.30
CA VAL A 119 26.17 -7.88 -6.07
C VAL A 119 27.67 -8.00 -6.26
N THR A 120 28.30 -6.89 -6.62
CA THR A 120 29.76 -6.74 -6.66
C THR A 120 30.39 -6.56 -5.28
N LYS A 121 29.65 -6.84 -4.19
CA LYS A 121 30.08 -6.59 -2.80
C LYS A 121 30.34 -7.90 -2.07
N ASP A 122 31.59 -8.08 -1.64
CA ASP A 122 32.13 -9.33 -1.10
C ASP A 122 31.84 -9.59 0.38
N PHE A 123 30.67 -9.17 0.89
CA PHE A 123 30.36 -9.26 2.32
C PHE A 123 28.92 -9.69 2.64
N PHE A 124 28.20 -10.24 1.66
CA PHE A 124 26.86 -10.80 1.86
C PHE A 124 26.83 -12.29 1.59
N LEU A 125 26.24 -13.05 2.52
CA LEU A 125 26.07 -14.50 2.44
C LEU A 125 24.57 -14.77 2.47
N THR A 126 23.99 -15.20 1.36
CA THR A 126 22.58 -15.65 1.30
C THR A 126 22.52 -17.14 1.56
N PHE A 127 21.46 -17.61 2.21
CA PHE A 127 21.14 -19.02 2.34
C PHE A 127 19.64 -19.27 2.25
N GLN A 128 19.27 -20.33 1.53
CA GLN A 128 17.91 -20.77 1.28
C GLN A 128 17.61 -22.00 2.12
N ASN A 129 16.54 -21.93 2.90
CA ASN A 129 16.07 -23.01 3.75
C ASN A 129 15.38 -24.08 2.88
N LYS A 130 15.80 -25.34 2.99
CA LYS A 130 15.23 -26.47 2.23
C LYS A 130 14.20 -27.28 2.99
N ARG A 131 13.59 -26.74 4.04
CA ARG A 131 12.47 -27.41 4.72
C ARG A 131 11.41 -27.82 3.68
N PRO A 132 10.93 -29.07 3.70
CA PRO A 132 9.82 -29.49 2.85
C PRO A 132 8.63 -28.57 3.11
N THR A 133 8.17 -27.84 2.09
CA THR A 133 6.98 -27.00 2.21
C THR A 133 5.79 -27.90 2.54
N PRO A 134 5.06 -27.68 3.66
CA PRO A 134 3.79 -28.37 3.88
C PRO A 134 2.81 -27.92 2.79
N ASP A 135 2.27 -28.87 2.03
CA ASP A 135 1.36 -28.59 0.92
C ASP A 135 0.16 -27.72 1.35
N GLY A 136 0.02 -26.56 0.70
CA GLY A 136 -1.23 -25.84 0.44
C GLY A 136 -2.00 -25.24 1.63
N GLN A 137 -1.79 -23.94 1.90
CA GLN A 137 -2.80 -23.12 2.58
C GLN A 137 -2.96 -21.76 1.84
N PRO A 138 -4.15 -21.40 1.33
CA PRO A 138 -4.38 -20.13 0.64
C PRO A 138 -4.47 -18.97 1.64
N GLY A 139 -3.87 -17.83 1.30
CA GLY A 139 -3.86 -16.61 2.11
C GLY A 139 -4.85 -15.55 1.65
N GLY A 140 -5.28 -14.70 2.61
CA GLY A 140 -5.82 -13.35 2.37
C GLY A 140 -7.30 -13.24 2.00
N PRO A 141 -7.98 -12.12 2.36
CA PRO A 141 -9.44 -12.01 2.34
C PRO A 141 -9.96 -11.71 0.93
N ALA A 142 -10.10 -12.76 0.12
CA ALA A 142 -10.95 -12.74 -1.07
C ALA A 142 -12.42 -12.78 -0.65
N ASP A 143 -13.29 -12.20 -1.48
CA ASP A 143 -14.71 -12.01 -1.21
C ASP A 143 -15.37 -13.33 -0.82
N CYS A 144 -16.37 -13.29 0.06
CA CYS A 144 -17.15 -14.48 0.42
C CYS A 144 -17.69 -15.22 -0.82
N GLN A 145 -17.85 -14.50 -1.93
CA GLN A 145 -18.19 -15.06 -3.23
C GLN A 145 -17.06 -15.92 -3.83
N ASP A 146 -15.81 -15.46 -3.79
CA ASP A 146 -14.66 -16.22 -4.27
C ASP A 146 -14.41 -17.49 -3.45
N LEU A 147 -14.69 -17.45 -2.14
CA LEU A 147 -14.60 -18.64 -1.28
C LEU A 147 -15.70 -19.66 -1.59
N VAL A 148 -16.90 -19.19 -1.93
CA VAL A 148 -18.01 -20.06 -2.38
C VAL A 148 -17.70 -20.63 -3.76
N ASP A 149 -17.18 -19.81 -4.69
CA ASP A 149 -16.88 -20.20 -6.06
C ASP A 149 -15.66 -21.12 -6.13
N GLN A 150 -14.65 -20.91 -5.28
CA GLN A 150 -13.52 -21.82 -5.13
C GLN A 150 -13.97 -23.16 -4.54
N ALA A 151 -14.77 -23.15 -3.47
CA ALA A 151 -15.31 -24.38 -2.89
C ALA A 151 -16.18 -25.15 -3.91
N LYS A 152 -16.93 -24.44 -4.76
CA LYS A 152 -17.72 -25.02 -5.84
C LYS A 152 -16.85 -25.64 -6.94
N THR A 153 -15.78 -24.96 -7.32
CA THR A 153 -14.80 -25.44 -8.32
C THR A 153 -14.05 -26.67 -7.83
N ASP A 154 -13.58 -26.67 -6.58
CA ASP A 154 -12.90 -27.80 -5.96
C ASP A 154 -13.81 -29.04 -5.86
N CYS A 155 -15.12 -28.80 -5.70
CA CYS A 155 -16.09 -29.87 -5.59
C CYS A 155 -16.47 -30.50 -6.94
N GLN A 156 -16.58 -29.70 -8.01
CA GLN A 156 -16.84 -30.18 -9.38
C GLN A 156 -15.76 -31.17 -9.89
N ASN A 157 -14.56 -31.09 -9.34
CA ASN A 157 -13.44 -31.96 -9.69
C ASN A 157 -13.44 -33.30 -8.91
N SER A 158 -14.42 -33.57 -8.04
CA SER A 158 -14.51 -34.79 -7.21
C SER A 158 -15.83 -35.56 -7.44
N GLU A 159 -15.81 -36.90 -7.35
CA GLU A 159 -16.93 -37.77 -7.76
C GLU A 159 -18.24 -37.58 -6.94
N GLY A 160 -19.12 -36.71 -7.44
CA GLY A 160 -20.55 -36.93 -7.71
C GLY A 160 -21.59 -36.96 -6.57
N LYS A 161 -21.35 -37.64 -5.44
CA LYS A 161 -22.40 -37.80 -4.39
C LYS A 161 -22.02 -37.28 -3.01
N ILE A 162 -20.76 -37.40 -2.62
CA ILE A 162 -20.27 -36.84 -1.35
C ILE A 162 -20.17 -35.30 -1.45
N CYS A 163 -19.94 -34.80 -2.67
CA CYS A 163 -19.80 -33.37 -2.98
C CYS A 163 -21.07 -32.54 -2.68
N ASN A 164 -22.25 -32.97 -3.13
CA ASN A 164 -23.49 -32.17 -2.98
C ASN A 164 -23.88 -31.94 -1.51
N THR A 165 -23.66 -32.92 -0.65
CA THR A 165 -23.95 -32.78 0.79
C THR A 165 -22.94 -31.83 1.44
N ARG A 166 -21.66 -31.94 1.06
CA ARG A 166 -20.58 -31.09 1.59
C ARG A 166 -20.70 -29.64 1.14
N VAL A 167 -21.14 -29.38 -0.09
CA VAL A 167 -21.45 -28.03 -0.59
C VAL A 167 -22.64 -27.44 0.15
N ALA A 168 -23.73 -28.19 0.32
CA ALA A 168 -24.89 -27.72 1.08
C ALA A 168 -24.52 -27.38 2.54
N ASP A 169 -23.67 -28.20 3.17
CA ASP A 169 -23.18 -27.96 4.53
C ASP A 169 -22.22 -26.76 4.60
N GLN A 170 -21.30 -26.61 3.64
CA GLN A 170 -20.41 -25.45 3.55
C GLN A 170 -21.17 -24.16 3.25
N GLU A 171 -22.15 -24.18 2.35
CA GLU A 171 -23.02 -23.04 2.08
C GLU A 171 -23.81 -22.64 3.32
N LYS A 172 -24.36 -23.61 4.06
CA LYS A 172 -25.07 -23.35 5.30
C LYS A 172 -24.15 -22.76 6.36
N GLN A 173 -22.92 -23.26 6.47
CA GLN A 173 -21.91 -22.74 7.39
C GLN A 173 -21.49 -21.32 7.03
N LEU A 174 -21.18 -21.05 5.75
CA LEU A 174 -20.79 -19.73 5.27
C LEU A 174 -21.93 -18.71 5.42
N ARG A 175 -23.18 -19.11 5.14
CA ARG A 175 -24.37 -18.28 5.43
C ARG A 175 -24.46 -17.92 6.90
N GLY A 176 -24.32 -18.91 7.79
CA GLY A 176 -24.33 -18.66 9.24
C GLY A 176 -23.22 -17.70 9.68
N GLN A 177 -22.03 -17.77 9.07
CA GLN A 177 -20.93 -16.84 9.34
C GLN A 177 -21.21 -15.43 8.81
N CYS A 178 -21.80 -15.29 7.63
CA CYS A 178 -22.21 -14.02 7.07
C CYS A 178 -23.31 -13.37 7.93
N ASP A 179 -24.37 -14.09 8.26
CA ASP A 179 -25.48 -13.59 9.09
C ASP A 179 -24.96 -13.11 10.46
N LYS A 180 -24.03 -13.85 11.05
CA LYS A 180 -23.37 -13.46 12.31
C LYS A 180 -22.56 -12.18 12.15
N ARG A 181 -21.74 -12.06 11.10
CA ARG A 181 -20.95 -10.83 10.83
C ARG A 181 -21.84 -9.61 10.60
N ILE A 182 -22.97 -9.79 9.94
CA ILE A 182 -23.96 -8.73 9.71
C ILE A 182 -24.56 -8.26 11.04
N ALA A 183 -24.93 -9.20 11.91
CA ALA A 183 -25.42 -8.89 13.25
C ALA A 183 -24.36 -8.15 14.08
N ASP A 184 -23.12 -8.66 14.08
CA ASP A 184 -21.99 -8.08 14.81
C ASP A 184 -21.67 -6.65 14.32
N GLN A 185 -21.69 -6.40 13.00
CA GLN A 185 -21.52 -5.05 12.44
C GLN A 185 -22.66 -4.10 12.81
N GLY A 186 -23.90 -4.59 12.80
CA GLY A 186 -25.07 -3.79 13.23
C GLY A 186 -24.96 -3.37 14.69
N GLU A 187 -24.55 -4.29 15.57
CA GLU A 187 -24.32 -3.99 16.99
C GLU A 187 -23.15 -3.01 17.19
N GLN A 188 -22.07 -3.18 16.43
CA GLN A 188 -20.91 -2.28 16.49
C GLN A 188 -21.26 -0.85 16.04
N LEU A 189 -22.02 -0.68 14.95
CA LEU A 189 -22.45 0.64 14.48
C LEU A 189 -23.37 1.32 15.49
N ARG A 190 -24.30 0.57 16.11
CA ARG A 190 -25.12 1.09 17.22
C ARG A 190 -24.29 1.55 18.39
N GLY A 191 -23.34 0.73 18.83
CA GLY A 191 -22.43 1.09 19.92
C GLY A 191 -21.60 2.35 19.63
N GLN A 192 -21.19 2.56 18.38
CA GLN A 192 -20.50 3.78 17.96
C GLN A 192 -21.41 5.01 17.98
N CYS A 193 -22.67 4.87 17.53
CA CYS A 193 -23.67 5.93 17.59
C CYS A 193 -23.96 6.35 19.04
N ASP A 194 -24.20 5.39 19.93
CA ASP A 194 -24.46 5.63 21.35
C ASP A 194 -23.28 6.33 22.04
N LYS A 195 -22.05 5.89 21.73
CA LYS A 195 -20.84 6.52 22.25
C LYS A 195 -20.70 7.97 21.79
N ARG A 196 -20.93 8.26 20.50
CA ARG A 196 -20.90 9.64 19.98
C ARG A 196 -21.96 10.52 20.64
N MET A 197 -23.15 9.96 20.89
CA MET A 197 -24.20 10.67 21.64
C MET A 197 -23.75 11.04 23.05
N ALA A 198 -23.16 10.09 23.77
CA ALA A 198 -22.66 10.31 25.13
C ALA A 198 -21.53 11.35 25.17
N ASP A 199 -20.53 11.23 24.28
CA ASP A 199 -19.39 12.15 24.21
C ASP A 199 -19.83 13.59 23.89
N GLN A 200 -20.79 13.73 22.97
CA GLN A 200 -21.31 15.03 22.58
C GLN A 200 -22.19 15.65 23.67
N GLU A 201 -22.97 14.83 24.38
CA GLU A 201 -23.71 15.28 25.56
C GLU A 201 -22.79 15.77 26.68
N GLN A 202 -21.72 15.03 26.98
CA GLN A 202 -20.73 15.42 27.99
C GLN A 202 -20.05 16.74 27.60
N LYS A 203 -19.67 16.90 26.33
CA LYS A 203 -19.05 18.12 25.81
C LYS A 203 -19.98 19.32 25.92
N LEU A 204 -21.26 19.15 25.60
CA LEU A 204 -22.25 20.23 25.72
C LEU A 204 -22.50 20.58 27.19
N SER A 205 -22.60 19.60 28.09
CA SER A 205 -22.76 19.86 29.52
C SER A 205 -21.65 20.77 30.05
N GLY A 206 -20.39 20.55 29.66
CA GLY A 206 -19.28 21.40 30.08
C GLY A 206 -19.28 22.82 29.48
N GLN A 207 -19.91 23.03 28.33
CA GLN A 207 -20.01 24.37 27.71
C GLN A 207 -21.23 25.17 28.20
N CYS A 208 -22.21 24.48 28.75
CA CYS A 208 -23.46 25.07 29.21
C CYS A 208 -23.32 25.85 30.52
N ASP A 209 -22.32 25.53 31.34
CA ASP A 209 -22.00 26.26 32.56
C ASP A 209 -21.54 27.71 32.26
N GLU A 210 -21.12 28.02 31.02
CA GLU A 210 -20.59 29.34 30.63
C GLU A 210 -21.56 30.24 29.86
N LYS A 211 -22.59 29.71 29.18
CA LYS A 211 -23.37 30.48 28.16
C LYS A 211 -24.85 30.74 28.49
N GLY A 212 -25.29 30.45 29.71
CA GLY A 212 -26.67 30.70 30.16
C GLY A 212 -27.63 29.55 29.81
N ALA A 213 -28.37 29.08 30.82
CA ALA A 213 -29.07 27.79 30.81
C ALA A 213 -30.11 27.62 29.68
N LYS A 214 -30.84 28.68 29.30
CA LYS A 214 -31.94 28.57 28.35
C LYS A 214 -31.48 28.32 26.91
N ARG A 215 -30.51 29.10 26.43
CA ARG A 215 -29.98 28.97 25.06
C ARG A 215 -29.23 27.66 24.87
N CYS A 216 -28.48 27.23 25.90
CA CYS A 216 -27.86 25.92 25.93
C CYS A 216 -28.90 24.78 25.81
N SER A 217 -30.01 24.86 26.55
CA SER A 217 -31.04 23.80 26.52
C SER A 217 -31.63 23.63 25.11
N ASP A 218 -31.89 24.74 24.41
CA ASP A 218 -32.41 24.71 23.04
C ASP A 218 -31.38 24.17 22.04
N GLU A 219 -30.12 24.60 22.14
CA GLU A 219 -29.02 24.12 21.29
C GLU A 219 -28.73 22.62 21.52
N LYS A 220 -28.75 22.15 22.78
CA LYS A 220 -28.64 20.73 23.14
C LYS A 220 -29.80 19.92 22.56
N GLY A 221 -31.02 20.45 22.59
CA GLY A 221 -32.20 19.82 22.00
C GLY A 221 -32.10 19.68 20.48
N GLN A 222 -31.64 20.72 19.79
CA GLN A 222 -31.45 20.69 18.33
C GLN A 222 -30.34 19.73 17.90
N LEU A 223 -29.22 19.72 18.62
CA LEU A 223 -28.10 18.83 18.33
C LEU A 223 -28.46 17.36 18.57
N ARG A 224 -29.19 17.05 19.65
CA ARG A 224 -29.70 15.68 19.89
C ARG A 224 -30.59 15.21 18.75
N LYS A 225 -31.55 16.04 18.31
CA LYS A 225 -32.41 15.71 17.17
C LYS A 225 -31.62 15.48 15.88
N LYS A 226 -30.61 16.31 15.62
CA LYS A 226 -29.75 16.15 14.44
C LYS A 226 -28.94 14.86 14.49
N LEU A 227 -28.35 14.55 15.64
CA LEU A 227 -27.54 13.34 15.80
C LEU A 227 -28.40 12.06 15.71
N GLU A 228 -29.61 12.09 16.25
CA GLU A 228 -30.59 11.00 16.11
C GLU A 228 -31.00 10.79 14.65
N GLN A 229 -31.21 11.88 13.89
CA GLN A 229 -31.48 11.83 12.45
C GLN A 229 -30.29 11.27 11.66
N ASP A 230 -29.06 11.71 11.96
CA ASP A 230 -27.85 11.24 11.29
C ASP A 230 -27.62 9.74 11.56
N CYS A 231 -27.80 9.28 12.80
CA CYS A 231 -27.72 7.85 13.15
C CYS A 231 -28.82 7.03 12.47
N ALA A 232 -30.07 7.52 12.43
CA ALA A 232 -31.15 6.83 11.75
C ALA A 232 -30.91 6.72 10.23
N ALA A 233 -30.37 7.78 9.61
CA ALA A 233 -30.00 7.79 8.20
C ALA A 233 -28.87 6.78 7.90
N GLN A 234 -27.86 6.71 8.78
CA GLN A 234 -26.76 5.75 8.66
C GLN A 234 -27.24 4.30 8.81
N GLU A 235 -28.14 4.01 9.76
CA GLU A 235 -28.75 2.69 9.89
C GLU A 235 -29.58 2.31 8.65
N ASP A 236 -30.35 3.24 8.08
CA ASP A 236 -31.15 2.99 6.88
C ASP A 236 -30.28 2.76 5.64
N GLU A 237 -29.19 3.52 5.48
CA GLU A 237 -28.23 3.32 4.39
C GLU A 237 -27.55 1.95 4.47
N SER A 238 -27.09 1.57 5.67
CA SER A 238 -26.51 0.24 5.91
C SER A 238 -27.52 -0.86 5.61
N ARG A 239 -28.77 -0.72 6.06
CA ARG A 239 -29.85 -1.67 5.76
C ARG A 239 -30.12 -1.80 4.26
N ARG A 240 -30.14 -0.70 3.52
CA ARG A 240 -30.32 -0.72 2.06
C ARG A 240 -29.15 -1.37 1.34
N ALA A 241 -27.92 -1.12 1.77
CA ALA A 241 -26.74 -1.80 1.22
C ALA A 241 -26.82 -3.32 1.43
N MET A 242 -27.23 -3.74 2.63
CA MET A 242 -27.45 -5.15 2.95
C MET A 242 -28.56 -5.80 2.11
N GLN A 243 -29.67 -5.10 1.91
CA GLN A 243 -30.76 -5.61 1.07
C GLN A 243 -30.33 -5.76 -0.40
N LYS A 244 -29.55 -4.81 -0.93
CA LYS A 244 -28.99 -4.92 -2.29
C LYS A 244 -28.09 -6.15 -2.46
N LEU A 245 -27.22 -6.42 -1.47
CA LEU A 245 -26.38 -7.61 -1.47
C LEU A 245 -27.22 -8.89 -1.46
N GLN A 246 -28.28 -8.93 -0.65
CA GLN A 246 -29.17 -10.08 -0.59
C GLN A 246 -29.90 -10.31 -1.93
N ASP A 247 -30.41 -9.24 -2.55
CA ASP A 247 -31.06 -9.30 -3.86
C ASP A 247 -30.09 -9.79 -4.96
N GLU A 248 -28.81 -9.41 -4.87
CA GLU A 248 -27.77 -9.85 -5.79
C GLU A 248 -27.46 -11.34 -5.63
N ILE A 249 -27.35 -11.83 -4.40
CA ILE A 249 -27.20 -13.26 -4.09
C ILE A 249 -28.37 -14.07 -4.68
N ASP A 250 -29.62 -13.59 -4.51
CA ASP A 250 -30.79 -14.29 -5.02
C ASP A 250 -30.88 -14.24 -6.56
N ARG A 251 -30.40 -13.15 -7.18
CA ARG A 251 -30.23 -13.07 -8.64
C ARG A 251 -29.20 -14.06 -9.17
N LEU A 252 -28.05 -14.20 -8.50
CA LEU A 252 -27.01 -15.14 -8.89
C LEU A 252 -27.52 -16.58 -8.82
N LYS A 253 -28.20 -16.96 -7.74
CA LYS A 253 -28.84 -18.29 -7.62
C LYS A 253 -29.80 -18.60 -8.76
N LYS A 254 -30.62 -17.63 -9.17
CA LYS A 254 -31.58 -17.84 -10.25
C LYS A 254 -30.88 -18.11 -11.59
N ARG A 255 -29.76 -17.45 -11.85
CA ARG A 255 -28.95 -17.68 -13.06
C ARG A 255 -28.33 -19.07 -13.10
N GLU A 256 -27.95 -19.61 -11.94
CA GLU A 256 -27.40 -20.96 -11.85
C GLU A 256 -28.46 -22.06 -12.01
N GLY A 257 -29.70 -21.81 -11.59
CA GLY A 257 -30.81 -22.75 -11.75
C GLY A 257 -31.30 -22.91 -13.20
N ASP A 258 -31.23 -21.84 -14.02
CA ASP A 258 -31.75 -21.85 -15.39
C ASP A 258 -30.72 -22.34 -16.44
N GLY A 259 -29.43 -22.50 -16.08
CA GLY A 259 -28.35 -22.89 -17.01
C GLY A 259 -28.16 -24.41 -17.23
N GLY A 260 -28.97 -25.26 -16.59
CA GLY A 260 -28.72 -26.70 -16.48
C GLY A 260 -29.35 -27.63 -17.54
N SER A 261 -30.07 -27.14 -18.55
CA SER A 261 -30.72 -28.03 -19.51
C SER A 261 -30.77 -27.44 -20.92
N GLY A 262 -29.81 -27.79 -21.76
CA GLY A 262 -29.82 -27.37 -23.17
C GLY A 262 -28.68 -27.92 -24.02
N THR A 263 -28.50 -29.24 -24.07
CA THR A 263 -27.70 -29.88 -25.12
C THR A 263 -28.57 -30.14 -26.35
N GLN A 264 -28.41 -29.31 -27.39
CA GLN A 264 -28.70 -29.64 -28.81
C GLN A 264 -28.08 -28.52 -29.66
N SER A 265 -26.89 -28.70 -30.21
CA SER A 265 -26.63 -29.30 -31.53
C SER A 265 -27.50 -28.71 -32.64
N GLY A 266 -26.90 -27.81 -33.43
CA GLY A 266 -27.53 -27.23 -34.62
C GLY A 266 -26.66 -26.17 -35.26
N ARG A 267 -25.79 -26.59 -36.19
CA ARG A 267 -25.20 -25.75 -37.24
C ARG A 267 -26.29 -24.90 -37.90
N ASP A 268 -26.01 -23.62 -38.13
CA ASP A 268 -26.10 -23.01 -39.47
C ASP A 268 -25.56 -21.57 -39.46
N GLU A 269 -24.59 -21.32 -40.34
CA GLU A 269 -24.19 -20.00 -40.82
C GLU A 269 -25.34 -19.36 -41.61
N PRO A 270 -25.54 -18.03 -41.50
CA PRO A 270 -25.56 -17.27 -42.74
C PRO A 270 -24.96 -15.85 -42.66
N LYS A 271 -24.57 -15.41 -43.86
CA LYS A 271 -23.98 -14.14 -44.30
C LYS A 271 -24.83 -12.88 -44.05
N ASP A 272 -24.12 -11.75 -44.07
CA ASP A 272 -24.50 -10.39 -44.53
C ASP A 272 -25.89 -9.83 -44.17
N ASP A 273 -25.95 -8.69 -43.45
CA ASP A 273 -26.12 -7.36 -44.09
C ASP A 273 -26.27 -6.21 -43.07
N LYS A 274 -25.81 -5.03 -43.51
CA LYS A 274 -26.21 -3.62 -43.25
C LYS A 274 -26.87 -3.14 -41.92
N HIS A 275 -26.24 -2.05 -41.46
CA HIS A 275 -26.81 -0.81 -40.89
C HIS A 275 -27.94 -0.91 -39.86
N ARG A 276 -27.62 -0.58 -38.60
CA ARG A 276 -28.50 0.26 -37.78
C ARG A 276 -27.77 1.03 -36.69
N THR A 277 -27.78 2.35 -36.84
CA THR A 277 -27.47 3.37 -35.84
C THR A 277 -28.31 3.16 -34.57
N LYS A 278 -27.68 3.18 -33.39
CA LYS A 278 -28.34 3.34 -32.09
C LYS A 278 -27.46 4.19 -31.15
N PRO A 279 -28.06 4.83 -30.13
CA PRO A 279 -27.73 6.20 -29.76
C PRO A 279 -26.69 6.26 -28.66
N SER A 280 -26.02 7.41 -28.64
CA SER A 280 -25.25 7.99 -27.54
C SER A 280 -25.75 7.54 -26.17
N SER A 281 -24.99 6.65 -25.55
CA SER A 281 -24.98 6.44 -24.11
C SER A 281 -24.27 7.62 -23.46
N SER A 282 -24.95 8.28 -22.52
CA SER A 282 -24.38 9.31 -21.66
C SER A 282 -23.11 8.82 -20.96
N PRO A 283 -22.05 9.64 -20.84
CA PRO A 283 -20.84 9.24 -20.15
C PRO A 283 -21.10 9.23 -18.64
N GLY A 284 -21.15 8.05 -18.03
CA GLY A 284 -20.91 7.90 -16.61
C GLY A 284 -19.50 8.40 -16.30
N SER A 285 -19.38 9.32 -15.35
CA SER A 285 -18.11 9.95 -14.96
C SER A 285 -17.19 8.95 -14.26
N GLN A 286 -16.56 8.06 -15.03
CA GLN A 286 -15.33 7.41 -14.59
C GLN A 286 -14.25 8.48 -14.62
N GLY A 287 -13.79 8.92 -13.44
CA GLY A 287 -12.73 9.91 -13.35
C GLY A 287 -11.49 9.42 -14.08
N LEU A 288 -10.96 10.21 -15.02
CA LEU A 288 -9.68 9.89 -15.64
C LEU A 288 -8.59 9.82 -14.57
N GLN A 289 -7.78 8.76 -14.59
CA GLN A 289 -6.56 8.71 -13.82
C GLN A 289 -5.63 9.85 -14.26
N VAL A 290 -5.02 10.52 -13.29
CA VAL A 290 -4.08 11.60 -13.55
C VAL A 290 -2.80 11.00 -14.15
N PRO A 291 -2.34 11.46 -15.34
CA PRO A 291 -1.08 11.00 -15.91
C PRO A 291 0.10 11.28 -14.97
N LYS A 292 1.01 10.31 -14.84
CA LYS A 292 2.27 10.49 -14.08
C LYS A 292 3.13 11.58 -14.73
N ASP A 293 3.99 12.26 -13.96
CA ASP A 293 4.82 13.41 -14.40
C ASP A 293 5.46 13.24 -15.81
N LYS A 294 6.06 12.08 -16.12
CA LYS A 294 6.70 11.83 -17.43
C LYS A 294 5.73 11.84 -18.63
N GLN A 295 4.45 11.60 -18.39
CA GLN A 295 3.37 11.57 -19.37
C GLN A 295 2.63 12.92 -19.44
N TRP A 296 2.86 13.82 -18.50
CA TRP A 296 2.21 15.12 -18.47
C TRP A 296 2.87 16.07 -19.48
N ARG A 297 2.15 16.36 -20.58
CA ARG A 297 2.63 17.24 -21.65
C ARG A 297 1.56 18.22 -22.07
N CYS A 298 1.89 19.50 -22.03
CA CYS A 298 1.13 20.52 -22.75
C CYS A 298 1.57 20.54 -24.22
N PRO A 299 0.64 20.68 -25.19
CA PRO A 299 -0.77 21.05 -25.03
C PRO A 299 -1.75 19.87 -24.82
N ASP A 300 -1.32 18.60 -24.83
CA ASP A 300 -2.20 17.42 -24.82
C ASP A 300 -3.13 17.31 -23.60
N GLN A 301 -2.81 18.03 -22.52
CA GLN A 301 -3.61 18.07 -21.30
C GLN A 301 -4.62 19.22 -21.27
N ASP A 302 -4.56 20.18 -22.18
CA ASP A 302 -5.39 21.38 -22.16
C ASP A 302 -6.89 21.05 -22.18
N GLY A 303 -7.66 21.69 -21.29
CA GLY A 303 -9.10 21.51 -21.15
C GLY A 303 -9.53 20.21 -20.46
N LYS A 304 -8.65 19.23 -20.26
CA LYS A 304 -8.99 17.97 -19.57
C LYS A 304 -9.31 18.21 -18.11
N GLN A 305 -10.17 17.34 -17.56
CA GLN A 305 -10.58 17.39 -16.17
C GLN A 305 -10.15 16.14 -15.41
N TYR A 306 -9.75 16.33 -14.15
CA TYR A 306 -9.27 15.30 -13.25
C TYR A 306 -9.90 15.48 -11.88
N THR A 307 -10.33 14.39 -11.23
CA THR A 307 -10.91 14.46 -9.88
C THR A 307 -9.94 13.85 -8.88
N VAL A 308 -9.54 14.63 -7.88
CA VAL A 308 -8.58 14.22 -6.84
C VAL A 308 -9.12 14.62 -5.47
N LEU A 309 -9.27 13.64 -4.57
CA LEU A 309 -9.85 13.83 -3.24
C LEU A 309 -11.20 14.58 -3.26
N GLY A 310 -12.07 14.19 -4.20
CA GLY A 310 -13.41 14.78 -4.36
C GLY A 310 -13.44 16.16 -5.02
N VAL A 311 -12.30 16.73 -5.44
CA VAL A 311 -12.25 18.02 -6.15
C VAL A 311 -11.92 17.78 -7.62
N THR A 312 -12.80 18.25 -8.51
CA THR A 312 -12.57 18.22 -9.96
C THR A 312 -11.80 19.46 -10.39
N TYR A 313 -10.68 19.24 -11.07
CA TYR A 313 -9.80 20.25 -11.61
C TYR A 313 -9.83 20.25 -13.13
N GLN A 314 -9.65 21.41 -13.76
CA GLN A 314 -9.43 21.58 -15.19
C GLN A 314 -8.01 22.10 -15.46
N VAL A 315 -7.36 21.56 -16.48
CA VAL A 315 -6.01 21.93 -16.90
C VAL A 315 -6.06 23.02 -17.96
N PHE A 316 -5.16 23.99 -17.84
CA PHE A 316 -4.97 25.09 -18.79
C PHE A 316 -3.47 25.20 -19.14
N CYS A 317 -3.12 24.85 -20.36
CA CYS A 317 -1.77 24.94 -20.90
C CYS A 317 -1.45 26.35 -21.40
N ASN A 318 -0.19 26.78 -21.29
CA ASN A 318 0.28 28.10 -21.71
C ASN A 318 -0.51 29.26 -21.07
N SER A 319 -1.06 29.02 -19.88
CA SER A 319 -1.90 29.96 -19.18
C SER A 319 -1.39 30.19 -17.77
N HIS A 320 -1.48 31.44 -17.32
CA HIS A 320 -1.01 31.86 -16.01
C HIS A 320 -2.13 32.53 -15.20
N PRO A 321 -2.54 31.95 -14.06
CA PRO A 321 -3.44 32.56 -13.12
C PRO A 321 -3.08 33.99 -12.80
N THR A 322 -4.05 34.88 -12.83
CA THR A 322 -4.01 36.07 -12.00
C THR A 322 -4.27 35.64 -10.56
N GLY A 323 -3.24 35.72 -9.70
CA GLY A 323 -3.35 35.24 -8.33
C GLY A 323 -2.06 35.40 -7.56
N ARG A 324 -2.17 35.77 -6.28
CA ARG A 324 -1.02 35.71 -5.37
C ARG A 324 -0.77 34.26 -5.01
N ALA A 325 0.49 33.84 -5.08
CA ALA A 325 0.91 32.64 -4.38
C ALA A 325 0.50 32.79 -2.90
N ILE A 326 -0.03 31.73 -2.30
CA ILE A 326 -0.46 31.75 -0.90
C ILE A 326 0.73 32.25 -0.04
N VAL A 327 0.49 33.19 0.88
CA VAL A 327 1.54 33.86 1.66
C VAL A 327 2.38 32.83 2.41
N GLY A 328 3.71 32.88 2.21
CA GLY A 328 4.65 31.81 2.60
C GLY A 328 5.00 30.84 1.46
N GLY A 329 4.48 31.07 0.26
CA GLY A 329 4.54 30.24 -0.95
C GLY A 329 5.96 29.83 -1.35
N GLN A 330 6.44 28.80 -0.68
CA GLN A 330 7.62 28.06 -1.08
C GLN A 330 7.31 27.38 -2.40
N LYS A 331 8.22 27.55 -3.35
CA LYS A 331 8.24 26.79 -4.59
C LYS A 331 8.24 25.30 -4.25
N ILE A 332 7.19 24.61 -4.67
CA ILE A 332 7.07 23.16 -4.52
C ILE A 332 7.99 22.53 -5.57
N GLY A 333 8.96 21.73 -5.11
CA GLY A 333 9.95 21.08 -5.98
C GLY A 333 9.43 19.87 -6.74
N SER A 334 8.15 19.54 -6.60
CA SER A 334 7.47 18.46 -7.34
C SER A 334 6.67 19.04 -8.51
N LYS A 335 6.65 18.30 -9.63
CA LYS A 335 5.81 18.57 -10.80
C LYS A 335 4.69 17.57 -10.96
N ASP A 336 4.61 16.58 -10.08
CA ASP A 336 3.60 15.54 -10.20
C ASP A 336 2.20 16.16 -10.07
N PRO A 337 1.39 16.16 -11.14
CA PRO A 337 0.12 16.87 -11.17
C PRO A 337 -0.88 16.26 -10.20
N GLY A 338 -0.83 14.96 -9.96
CA GLY A 338 -1.67 14.24 -8.99
C GLY A 338 -1.38 14.73 -7.57
N PHE A 339 -0.11 14.77 -7.19
CA PHE A 339 0.35 15.32 -5.92
C PHE A 339 -0.04 16.78 -5.74
N LEU A 340 0.16 17.64 -6.76
CA LEU A 340 -0.17 19.06 -6.67
C LEU A 340 -1.68 19.29 -6.53
N MET A 341 -2.50 18.55 -7.26
CA MET A 341 -3.96 18.56 -7.10
C MET A 341 -4.36 18.11 -5.70
N ALA A 342 -3.83 16.99 -5.21
CA ALA A 342 -4.11 16.49 -3.87
C ALA A 342 -3.71 17.50 -2.78
N LEU A 343 -2.56 18.17 -2.95
CA LEU A 343 -2.09 19.20 -2.02
C LEU A 343 -3.01 20.42 -2.02
N CYS A 344 -3.46 20.85 -3.21
CA CYS A 344 -4.44 21.91 -3.32
C CYS A 344 -5.80 21.50 -2.74
N SER A 345 -6.22 20.23 -2.85
CA SER A 345 -7.50 19.76 -2.31
C SER A 345 -7.57 19.89 -0.78
N VAL A 346 -6.46 19.65 -0.08
CA VAL A 346 -6.40 19.70 1.40
C VAL A 346 -6.05 21.08 1.97
N ASP A 347 -5.57 22.01 1.14
CA ASP A 347 -5.29 23.39 1.56
C ASP A 347 -6.50 24.29 1.31
N HIS A 348 -7.24 24.66 2.36
CA HIS A 348 -8.42 25.52 2.25
C HIS A 348 -8.19 26.86 1.54
N ASN A 349 -6.97 27.40 1.58
CA ASN A 349 -6.62 28.64 0.91
C ASN A 349 -6.29 28.43 -0.57
N CYS A 350 -5.96 27.21 -1.00
CA CYS A 350 -5.64 26.95 -2.41
C CYS A 350 -6.88 27.04 -3.31
N GLN A 351 -6.86 27.93 -4.29
CA GLN A 351 -7.88 28.05 -5.34
C GLN A 351 -7.36 27.64 -6.73
N GLY A 352 -6.10 27.22 -6.82
CA GLY A 352 -5.51 26.72 -8.06
C GLY A 352 -4.03 26.41 -7.89
N ILE A 353 -3.46 25.83 -8.94
CA ILE A 353 -2.04 25.50 -9.05
C ILE A 353 -1.53 26.18 -10.31
N ARG A 354 -0.33 26.75 -10.23
CA ARG A 354 0.48 27.04 -11.41
C ARG A 354 1.80 26.31 -11.32
N ALA A 355 2.28 25.83 -12.43
CA ALA A 355 3.55 25.14 -12.48
C ALA A 355 4.34 25.53 -13.72
N GLN A 356 5.65 25.45 -13.57
CA GLN A 356 6.65 25.63 -14.61
C GLN A 356 7.56 24.38 -14.65
N SER A 357 8.42 24.31 -15.67
CA SER A 357 9.47 23.32 -15.88
C SER A 357 10.29 22.84 -14.67
N HIS A 358 10.28 23.50 -13.51
CA HIS A 358 11.11 23.13 -12.35
C HIS A 358 10.47 23.40 -10.98
N PHE A 359 9.27 23.99 -10.92
CA PHE A 359 8.56 24.22 -9.65
C PHE A 359 7.07 24.43 -9.87
N ALA A 360 6.31 24.34 -8.78
CA ALA A 360 4.90 24.73 -8.74
C ALA A 360 4.61 25.65 -7.55
N ASP A 361 3.55 26.45 -7.68
CA ASP A 361 2.98 27.27 -6.62
C ASP A 361 1.49 26.93 -6.45
N LEU A 362 1.02 26.91 -5.20
CA LEU A 362 -0.41 27.01 -4.90
C LEU A 362 -0.82 28.48 -4.90
N VAL A 363 -1.92 28.80 -5.57
CA VAL A 363 -2.45 30.16 -5.66
C VAL A 363 -3.73 30.29 -4.86
N GLY A 364 -3.86 31.38 -4.10
CA GLY A 364 -4.99 31.58 -3.19
C GLY A 364 -6.18 32.32 -3.80
N GLU A 365 -5.93 33.03 -4.88
CA GLU A 365 -6.94 33.74 -5.67
C GLU A 365 -6.82 33.25 -7.10
N PHE A 366 -7.95 32.94 -7.73
CA PHE A 366 -7.96 32.43 -9.08
C PHE A 366 -9.15 32.93 -9.89
N GLU A 367 -8.95 33.12 -11.19
CA GLU A 367 -9.97 33.50 -12.18
C GLU A 367 -10.23 32.35 -13.16
N ASN A 368 -11.40 31.69 -13.09
CA ASN A 368 -11.74 30.54 -13.95
C ASN A 368 -12.68 30.92 -15.11
N PRO A 369 -12.27 30.76 -16.39
CA PRO A 369 -10.95 30.32 -16.87
C PRO A 369 -9.90 31.43 -16.79
N PRO A 370 -8.60 31.08 -16.74
CA PRO A 370 -7.53 32.07 -16.65
C PRO A 370 -7.48 32.93 -17.92
N LYS A 371 -7.65 34.25 -17.77
CA LYS A 371 -7.71 35.19 -18.90
C LYS A 371 -6.39 35.41 -19.62
N LYS A 372 -5.26 35.18 -18.95
CA LYS A 372 -3.94 35.54 -19.48
C LYS A 372 -3.23 34.32 -20.08
N THR A 373 -3.34 34.20 -21.40
CA THR A 373 -2.43 33.36 -22.18
C THR A 373 -1.05 34.03 -22.20
N ILE A 374 -0.02 33.29 -21.82
CA ILE A 374 1.37 33.74 -21.85
C ILE A 374 2.06 33.13 -23.05
N THR A 375 2.98 33.89 -23.65
CA THR A 375 3.79 33.44 -24.80
C THR A 375 4.85 32.41 -24.42
N TYR A 376 5.12 32.20 -23.13
CA TYR A 376 6.04 31.17 -22.65
C TYR A 376 5.36 29.81 -22.61
N THR A 377 5.94 28.85 -23.35
CA THR A 377 5.34 27.54 -23.64
C THR A 377 5.46 26.50 -22.51
N ASP A 378 6.07 26.86 -21.39
CA ASP A 378 6.42 25.89 -20.33
C ASP A 378 5.59 26.03 -19.06
N TRP A 379 4.56 26.87 -19.10
CA TRP A 379 3.63 27.07 -18.00
C TRP A 379 2.34 26.29 -18.22
N TRP A 380 1.82 25.76 -17.13
CA TRP A 380 0.48 25.22 -17.08
C TRP A 380 -0.14 25.48 -15.73
N SER A 381 -1.47 25.45 -15.72
CA SER A 381 -2.26 25.76 -14.54
C SER A 381 -3.36 24.73 -14.38
N ILE A 382 -3.68 24.41 -13.13
CA ILE A 382 -4.71 23.43 -12.78
C ILE A 382 -5.64 24.08 -11.76
N ILE A 383 -6.93 24.13 -12.09
CA ILE A 383 -7.90 24.94 -11.34
C ILE A 383 -9.13 24.11 -11.01
N PRO A 384 -9.65 24.16 -9.77
CA PRO A 384 -10.93 23.59 -9.42
C PRO A 384 -12.06 24.13 -10.33
N VAL A 385 -12.81 23.22 -10.96
CA VAL A 385 -13.96 23.56 -11.84
C VAL A 385 -15.05 24.27 -11.05
N ALA A 386 -15.22 23.89 -9.78
CA ALA A 386 -16.11 24.53 -8.84
C ALA A 386 -15.33 25.07 -7.64
N ARG A 387 -15.88 26.10 -6.99
CA ARG A 387 -15.33 26.60 -5.73
C ARG A 387 -15.34 25.45 -4.72
N LYS A 388 -14.18 25.16 -4.12
CA LYS A 388 -14.08 24.10 -3.11
C LYS A 388 -15.04 24.39 -1.95
N PRO A 389 -15.75 23.38 -1.44
CA PRO A 389 -16.60 23.56 -0.29
C PRO A 389 -15.77 24.05 0.90
N THR A 390 -16.31 24.98 1.68
CA THR A 390 -15.64 25.52 2.88
C THR A 390 -15.33 24.45 3.93
N GLN A 391 -15.94 23.27 3.81
CA GLN A 391 -15.75 22.10 4.67
C GLN A 391 -14.87 21.00 4.06
N SER A 392 -14.16 21.23 2.94
CA SER A 392 -13.20 20.25 2.41
C SER A 392 -12.24 19.75 3.49
N ALA A 393 -11.88 18.46 3.42
CA ALA A 393 -11.06 17.73 4.37
C ALA A 393 -9.81 18.54 4.80
N MET A 394 -9.98 19.28 5.88
CA MET A 394 -9.00 20.23 6.35
C MET A 394 -7.98 19.43 7.16
N VAL A 395 -6.77 19.33 6.65
CA VAL A 395 -5.64 18.91 7.48
C VAL A 395 -5.31 20.12 8.35
N PRO A 396 -5.52 20.06 9.68
CA PRO A 396 -5.14 21.16 10.54
C PRO A 396 -3.67 21.47 10.31
N ASP A 397 -3.31 22.75 10.33
CA ASP A 397 -1.91 23.12 10.31
C ASP A 397 -1.32 22.84 11.69
N LEU A 398 -0.91 21.59 11.87
CA LEU A 398 -0.48 21.03 13.15
C LEU A 398 0.87 21.60 13.61
N PHE A 399 1.60 22.28 12.72
CA PHE A 399 2.99 22.68 12.93
C PHE A 399 3.31 24.14 12.59
N SER A 400 2.33 24.96 12.21
CA SER A 400 2.57 26.41 12.05
C SER A 400 2.74 27.16 13.37
N HIS A 401 2.61 26.49 14.51
CA HIS A 401 3.12 27.03 15.76
C HIS A 401 4.63 26.75 15.81
N PRO A 402 5.50 27.77 15.64
CA PRO A 402 6.92 27.57 15.87
C PRO A 402 7.07 27.02 17.28
N ALA A 403 7.63 25.81 17.39
CA ALA A 403 7.93 25.23 18.68
C ALA A 403 8.96 26.14 19.36
N GLU A 404 8.50 27.03 20.23
CA GLU A 404 9.37 27.80 21.13
C GLU A 404 9.99 26.80 22.11
N GLY A 405 11.13 26.21 21.71
CA GLY A 405 11.93 25.30 22.52
C GLY A 405 12.30 23.99 21.80
N PHE A 406 13.50 23.48 22.10
CA PHE A 406 14.10 22.26 21.53
C PHE A 406 13.31 20.95 21.77
N ALA A 407 12.22 20.99 22.53
CA ALA A 407 11.35 19.85 22.76
C ALA A 407 10.01 20.08 22.05
N ALA A 408 9.94 19.68 20.78
CA ALA A 408 8.65 19.61 20.09
C ALA A 408 7.70 18.74 20.92
N ARG A 409 6.68 19.38 21.51
CA ARG A 409 5.60 18.69 22.21
C ARG A 409 4.75 18.02 21.16
N CYS A 410 4.20 16.85 21.50
CA CYS A 410 3.28 16.18 20.60
C CYS A 410 2.09 17.07 20.32
N PRO A 411 1.62 17.15 19.06
CA PRO A 411 0.42 17.90 18.76
C PRO A 411 -0.74 17.30 19.56
N ALA A 412 -1.76 18.12 19.82
CA ALA A 412 -2.95 17.69 20.57
C ALA A 412 -3.68 16.50 19.91
N ILE A 413 -3.41 16.23 18.63
CA ILE A 413 -3.98 15.10 17.88
C ILE A 413 -3.24 13.78 18.06
N ASP A 414 -2.23 13.71 18.93
CA ASP A 414 -1.55 12.45 19.24
C ASP A 414 -2.55 11.39 19.71
N GLY A 415 -2.49 10.20 19.12
CA GLY A 415 -3.43 9.09 19.31
C GLY A 415 -4.80 9.30 18.64
N GLN A 416 -5.04 10.43 17.97
CA GLN A 416 -6.30 10.72 17.30
C GLN A 416 -6.26 10.28 15.83
N ALA A 417 -7.45 10.01 15.30
CA ALA A 417 -7.64 9.77 13.89
C ALA A 417 -7.82 11.09 13.13
N LEU A 418 -7.03 11.27 12.08
CA LEU A 418 -7.08 12.37 11.13
C LEU A 418 -7.69 11.88 9.83
N VAL A 419 -8.79 12.47 9.39
CA VAL A 419 -9.49 12.09 8.15
C VAL A 419 -9.12 13.04 7.02
N ILE A 420 -8.69 12.49 5.87
CA ILE A 420 -8.31 13.22 4.66
C ILE A 420 -8.99 12.57 3.45
N GLY A 421 -10.03 13.21 2.92
CA GLY A 421 -10.94 12.57 1.96
C GLY A 421 -11.57 11.33 2.59
N ASP A 422 -11.49 10.20 1.90
CA ASP A 422 -12.00 8.91 2.38
C ASP A 422 -10.98 8.12 3.22
N ASN A 423 -9.80 8.71 3.46
CA ASN A 423 -8.71 8.04 4.17
C ASN A 423 -8.67 8.51 5.63
N GLN A 424 -8.41 7.59 6.54
CA GLN A 424 -8.24 7.90 7.95
C GLN A 424 -6.85 7.48 8.41
N PHE A 425 -6.11 8.40 9.01
CA PHE A 425 -4.78 8.19 9.55
C PHE A 425 -4.82 8.25 11.07
N GLN A 426 -4.30 7.23 11.76
CA GLN A 426 -3.97 7.34 13.17
C GLN A 426 -2.64 8.08 13.31
N VAL A 427 -2.67 9.24 13.95
CA VAL A 427 -1.46 10.04 14.17
C VAL A 427 -0.88 9.67 15.52
N ASN A 428 0.34 9.15 15.51
CA ASN A 428 1.11 8.81 16.69
C ASN A 428 2.40 9.63 16.70
N CYS A 429 2.57 10.41 17.74
CA CYS A 429 3.76 11.18 17.98
C CYS A 429 4.81 10.29 18.63
N LYS A 430 6.09 10.47 18.23
CA LYS A 430 7.23 9.85 18.91
C LYS A 430 7.10 8.32 18.98
N THR A 431 7.00 7.56 17.90
CA THR A 431 7.06 6.08 18.00
C THR A 431 8.22 5.55 17.14
N PRO A 432 9.27 4.90 17.69
CA PRO A 432 10.21 4.12 16.92
C PRO A 432 9.41 2.99 16.31
N TYR A 433 9.30 3.05 15.00
CA TYR A 433 8.42 2.18 14.27
C TYR A 433 9.23 1.14 13.51
N GLY A 434 8.78 -0.11 13.57
CA GLY A 434 9.32 -1.22 12.80
C GLY A 434 8.94 -1.08 11.33
N ILE A 435 9.49 -0.07 10.66
CA ILE A 435 9.31 0.18 9.23
C ILE A 435 10.07 -0.91 8.48
N ARG A 436 9.36 -1.66 7.63
CA ARG A 436 9.96 -2.73 6.81
C ARG A 436 10.34 -2.24 5.43
N SER A 437 9.47 -1.43 4.83
CA SER A 437 9.69 -0.82 3.52
C SER A 437 9.32 0.65 3.57
N PHE A 438 10.25 1.49 3.12
CA PHE A 438 10.04 2.92 3.07
C PHE A 438 10.71 3.61 1.90
N PHE A 439 10.17 4.77 1.57
CA PHE A 439 10.74 5.68 0.59
C PHE A 439 10.92 7.06 1.24
N SER A 440 12.15 7.56 1.25
CA SER A 440 12.41 8.95 1.66
C SER A 440 11.97 9.88 0.55
N ALA A 441 10.85 10.57 0.77
CA ALA A 441 10.30 11.49 -0.22
C ALA A 441 11.07 12.82 -0.19
N PRO A 442 11.62 13.28 -1.32
CA PRO A 442 12.27 14.58 -1.41
C PRO A 442 11.23 15.71 -1.47
N GLY A 443 11.50 16.81 -0.78
CA GLY A 443 10.75 18.06 -0.94
C GLY A 443 9.58 18.37 0.00
N PRO A 444 8.94 17.46 0.75
CA PRO A 444 7.89 17.85 1.69
C PRO A 444 8.50 18.57 2.88
N ARG A 445 8.06 19.80 3.10
CA ARG A 445 8.58 20.65 4.17
C ARG A 445 7.76 20.59 5.44
N ASP A 446 6.49 20.21 5.32
CA ASP A 446 5.57 20.06 6.43
C ASP A 446 4.91 18.67 6.42
N PHE A 447 4.33 18.32 7.57
CA PHE A 447 3.66 17.03 7.77
C PHE A 447 2.46 16.83 6.84
N ARG A 448 1.74 17.91 6.51
CA ARG A 448 0.59 17.87 5.61
C ARG A 448 1.02 17.47 4.20
N GLN A 449 2.10 18.07 3.68
CA GLN A 449 2.70 17.68 2.40
C GLN A 449 3.12 16.20 2.42
N CYS A 450 3.67 15.74 3.54
CA CYS A 450 4.05 14.34 3.71
C CYS A 450 2.82 13.39 3.63
N LEU A 451 1.74 13.71 4.35
CA LEU A 451 0.47 12.95 4.29
C LEU A 451 -0.12 12.92 2.88
N VAL A 452 -0.16 14.06 2.21
CA VAL A 452 -0.65 14.16 0.83
C VAL A 452 0.21 13.34 -0.13
N LEU A 453 1.54 13.35 0.04
CA LEU A 453 2.42 12.47 -0.75
C LEU A 453 2.03 11.01 -0.57
N CYS A 454 1.74 10.57 0.65
CA CYS A 454 1.27 9.21 0.89
C CYS A 454 -0.03 8.91 0.14
N LEU A 455 -1.01 9.81 0.21
CA LEU A 455 -2.28 9.65 -0.52
C LEU A 455 -2.12 9.61 -2.04
N ALA A 456 -1.11 10.30 -2.57
CA ALA A 456 -0.80 10.32 -3.99
C ALA A 456 0.03 9.10 -4.44
N ASN A 457 0.56 8.29 -3.51
CA ASN A 457 1.39 7.13 -3.83
C ASN A 457 0.62 5.84 -3.50
N GLU A 458 0.25 5.10 -4.54
CA GLU A 458 -0.38 3.79 -4.41
C GLU A 458 0.43 2.86 -3.51
N GLY A 459 -0.25 2.19 -2.58
CA GLY A 459 0.36 1.28 -1.61
C GLY A 459 1.03 1.96 -0.41
N CYS A 460 0.99 3.29 -0.30
CA CYS A 460 1.47 3.96 0.91
C CYS A 460 0.51 3.69 2.08
N HIS A 461 1.03 3.08 3.15
CA HIS A 461 0.30 2.75 4.37
C HIS A 461 0.41 3.85 5.43
N GLY A 462 1.35 4.77 5.31
CA GLY A 462 1.55 5.83 6.28
C GLY A 462 2.79 6.65 6.03
N VAL A 463 3.06 7.58 6.93
CA VAL A 463 4.23 8.46 6.86
C VAL A 463 4.93 8.57 8.19
N ASN A 464 6.25 8.70 8.12
CA ASN A 464 7.07 9.19 9.21
C ASN A 464 7.67 10.55 8.79
N TYR A 465 7.20 11.62 9.41
CA TYR A 465 7.71 12.96 9.22
C TYR A 465 8.61 13.33 10.39
N TYR A 466 9.78 13.89 10.12
CA TYR A 466 10.65 14.40 11.17
C TYR A 466 11.03 15.85 10.89
N SER A 467 11.18 16.61 11.97
CA SER A 467 11.71 17.96 11.93
C SER A 467 12.77 18.10 13.01
N ALA A 468 14.02 18.27 12.59
CA ALA A 468 15.16 18.40 13.48
C ALA A 468 16.11 19.49 12.95
N ASN A 469 16.43 20.49 13.77
CA ASN A 469 17.40 21.54 13.46
C ASN A 469 17.15 22.26 12.13
N GLY A 470 15.87 22.53 11.80
CA GLY A 470 15.47 23.18 10.54
C GLY A 470 15.55 22.28 9.30
N SER A 471 16.01 21.03 9.46
CA SER A 471 15.84 20.00 8.45
C SER A 471 14.50 19.30 8.65
N HIS A 472 13.79 19.12 7.55
CA HIS A 472 12.53 18.42 7.49
C HIS A 472 12.71 17.21 6.58
N GLY A 473 12.13 16.08 6.95
CA GLY A 473 12.10 14.92 6.09
C GLY A 473 10.79 14.18 6.21
N CYS A 474 10.46 13.49 5.14
CA CYS A 474 9.27 12.66 5.03
C CYS A 474 9.68 11.30 4.52
N THR A 475 9.18 10.28 5.20
CA THR A 475 9.38 8.90 4.84
C THR A 475 8.02 8.28 4.62
N LEU A 476 7.73 7.87 3.39
CA LEU A 476 6.52 7.11 3.07
C LEU A 476 6.73 5.66 3.48
N ILE A 477 5.73 5.06 4.11
CA ILE A 477 5.76 3.70 4.66
C ILE A 477 4.86 2.84 3.80
N TYR A 478 5.40 1.78 3.20
CA TYR A 478 4.65 0.84 2.36
C TYR A 478 4.46 -0.51 3.06
N GLU A 479 5.36 -0.86 3.98
CA GLU A 479 5.21 -2.05 4.79
C GLU A 479 5.60 -1.76 6.23
N HIS A 480 4.79 -2.30 7.14
CA HIS A 480 5.00 -2.17 8.57
C HIS A 480 4.58 -3.42 9.31
N VAL A 481 5.08 -3.56 10.54
CA VAL A 481 4.53 -4.50 11.51
C VAL A 481 3.16 -3.97 11.98
N PRO A 482 2.15 -4.81 12.24
CA PRO A 482 0.91 -4.35 12.87
C PRO A 482 1.21 -3.49 14.09
N LEU A 483 0.55 -2.35 14.20
CA LEU A 483 0.66 -1.48 15.36
C LEU A 483 -0.11 -2.10 16.52
N ASP A 484 0.50 -2.13 17.70
CA ASP A 484 -0.26 -2.28 18.94
C ASP A 484 -1.21 -1.07 19.07
N GLU A 485 -2.41 -1.27 19.64
CA GLU A 485 -3.41 -0.21 19.78
C GLU A 485 -2.89 1.03 20.52
N LYS A 486 -1.81 0.89 21.32
CA LYS A 486 -1.19 1.99 22.08
C LYS A 486 0.33 1.86 22.09
N THR A 487 1.02 2.91 21.66
CA THR A 487 2.48 3.01 21.77
C THR A 487 2.94 3.07 23.24
N PRO A 488 3.90 2.24 23.67
CA PRO A 488 4.51 2.36 24.99
C PRO A 488 5.26 3.70 25.17
N LYS A 489 5.06 4.39 26.30
CA LYS A 489 5.70 5.69 26.60
C LYS A 489 7.24 5.67 26.58
N SER A 490 7.87 4.50 26.74
CA SER A 490 9.32 4.34 26.68
C SER A 490 9.87 4.43 25.27
N TRP A 491 9.01 4.26 24.27
CA TRP A 491 9.35 4.26 22.86
C TRP A 491 9.03 5.63 22.29
N LEU A 492 9.41 6.72 22.96
CA LEU A 492 9.12 8.07 22.47
C LEU A 492 10.38 8.82 22.01
N SER A 493 10.57 8.95 20.68
CA SER A 493 11.61 9.78 20.04
C SER A 493 11.26 11.28 20.04
N THR A 494 12.22 12.19 20.20
CA THR A 494 11.94 13.62 20.43
C THR A 494 11.58 14.45 19.18
N SER A 495 11.72 13.92 17.95
CA SER A 495 11.66 14.75 16.73
C SER A 495 10.91 14.14 15.52
N SER A 496 10.19 13.02 15.71
CA SER A 496 9.49 12.31 14.62
C SER A 496 8.00 12.07 14.90
N TYR A 497 7.20 12.12 13.84
CA TYR A 497 5.76 11.97 13.82
C TYR A 497 5.38 10.85 12.86
N LEU A 498 4.59 9.90 13.33
CA LEU A 498 4.09 8.80 12.55
C LEU A 498 2.60 9.02 12.27
N ALA A 499 2.16 8.79 11.04
CA ALA A 499 0.74 8.71 10.72
C ALA A 499 0.48 7.49 9.85
N MET A 500 -0.29 6.54 10.37
CA MET A 500 -0.58 5.29 9.69
C MET A 500 -2.04 5.25 9.28
N LEU A 501 -2.34 4.76 8.09
CA LEU A 501 -3.71 4.50 7.68
C LEU A 501 -4.34 3.47 8.64
N THR A 502 -5.51 3.79 9.16
CA THR A 502 -6.30 2.86 10.00
C THR A 502 -6.95 1.76 9.18
N VAL A 503 -7.16 2.03 7.89
CA VAL A 503 -7.66 1.08 6.90
C VAL A 503 -6.70 1.13 5.72
N PRO A 504 -6.02 0.02 5.36
CA PRO A 504 -5.17 -0.02 4.19
C PRO A 504 -5.95 0.45 2.96
N GLN A 505 -5.35 1.32 2.12
CA GLN A 505 -5.93 1.65 0.83
C GLN A 505 -6.10 0.34 0.06
N ARG A 506 -7.34 0.02 -0.33
CA ARG A 506 -7.58 -1.12 -1.22
C ARG A 506 -6.85 -0.82 -2.52
N SER A 507 -5.86 -1.64 -2.87
CA SER A 507 -5.22 -1.60 -4.18
C SER A 507 -6.31 -1.67 -5.25
N ALA A 508 -6.32 -0.76 -6.21
CA ALA A 508 -7.29 -0.74 -7.30
C ALA A 508 -7.06 -1.85 -8.34
N GLU A 509 -6.51 -2.99 -7.93
CA GLU A 509 -6.28 -4.16 -8.76
C GLU A 509 -7.45 -5.13 -8.59
N GLY A 510 -8.43 -5.08 -9.51
CA GLY A 510 -9.52 -6.05 -9.60
C GLY A 510 -10.89 -5.48 -9.94
N VAL A 511 -11.03 -4.77 -11.06
CA VAL A 511 -12.31 -4.61 -11.79
C VAL A 511 -12.06 -4.87 -13.26
#